data_AF-A0A0G4GTL0-F1
#
_entry.id   AF-A0A0G4GTL0-F1
#
_cell.length_a   1.000
_cell.length_b   1.000
_cell.length_c   1.000
_cell.angle_alpha   90.00
_cell.angle_beta   90.00
_cell.angle_gamma   90.00
#
_symmetry.space_group_name_H-M   'P 1'
#
loop_
_entity.id
_entity.type
_entity.pdbx_description
1 polymer ?
#
loop_
_entity_poly.entity_id
_entity_poly.type
_entity_poly.pdbx_seq_one_letter_code
_entity_poly.pdbx_strand_id
1 'polypeptide(L)'
;MGCGWVALVCCSVLFVLSHGFVLSPKFYGERASISPRESRPLFEQNDFFSLPVSPRQRLGETALGIKAPDGKHKRTRRKQLKGMHRVRSSANLSRTGHTRWLKAGEASRIGRKNRARDFRKLWISRLNAAVRQRGLSYSRYIARMKAQGIALNRKSLAMLYMLEPVAFVDMLFDGGASTAEPLPPPVKKPVPLPVEKIDRKTLKARALAAAEAAKAAAAEEEARILAS
;
A
#
# COMPACT_ATOMS: atom_id res chain seq x y z
N MET A 1 -11.23 -3.81 71.02
CA MET A 1 -9.79 -3.47 71.01
C MET A 1 -9.28 -3.80 69.62
N GLY A 2 -8.99 -2.91 68.70
CA GLY A 2 -8.85 -1.47 68.70
C GLY A 2 -8.33 -1.17 67.30
N CYS A 3 -9.22 -0.77 66.41
CA CYS A 3 -8.90 -0.27 65.08
C CYS A 3 -8.12 1.04 65.25
N GLY A 4 -6.99 1.15 64.55
CA GLY A 4 -6.22 2.38 64.50
C GLY A 4 -5.14 2.18 63.47
N TRP A 5 -5.37 2.73 62.28
CA TRP A 5 -4.43 3.36 61.33
C TRP A 5 -5.30 3.68 60.09
N VAL A 6 -6.41 4.35 60.36
CA VAL A 6 -7.12 5.20 59.40
C VAL A 6 -6.42 6.55 59.47
N ALA A 7 -6.32 7.21 58.31
CA ALA A 7 -5.94 8.61 58.12
C ALA A 7 -4.44 8.91 58.01
N LEU A 8 -3.84 8.56 56.87
CA LEU A 8 -2.71 9.20 56.17
C LEU A 8 -2.21 8.12 55.20
N VAL A 9 -2.61 8.02 53.93
CA VAL A 9 -2.38 8.99 52.86
C VAL A 9 -3.34 8.63 51.72
N CYS A 10 -4.61 8.99 51.89
CA CYS A 10 -5.59 9.06 50.80
C CYS A 10 -6.12 10.49 50.76
N CYS A 11 -5.24 11.44 50.44
CA CYS A 11 -5.65 12.80 50.09
C CYS A 11 -4.50 13.47 49.33
N SER A 12 -4.47 13.29 48.00
CA SER A 12 -3.92 14.25 47.02
C SER A 12 -3.88 13.61 45.62
N VAL A 13 -5.06 13.29 45.08
CA VAL A 13 -5.22 13.17 43.61
C VAL A 13 -5.42 14.55 42.96
N LEU A 14 -5.48 15.66 43.70
CA LEU A 14 -5.97 16.93 43.15
C LEU A 14 -5.24 18.19 43.65
N PHE A 15 -3.92 18.27 43.48
CA PHE A 15 -3.27 19.59 43.48
C PHE A 15 -1.97 19.57 42.68
N VAL A 16 -1.80 20.57 41.81
CA VAL A 16 -0.61 20.88 40.99
C VAL A 16 -0.53 20.10 39.65
N LEU A 17 -1.50 20.28 38.74
CA LEU A 17 -1.36 21.29 37.68
C LEU A 17 -0.84 22.64 38.20
N SER A 18 0.45 22.94 37.96
CA SER A 18 1.02 24.28 37.72
C SER A 18 2.46 24.36 38.24
N HIS A 19 3.38 24.87 37.40
CA HIS A 19 4.82 25.08 37.66
C HIS A 19 5.64 23.77 37.60
N GLY A 20 6.33 23.39 36.51
CA GLY A 20 7.11 24.20 35.59
C GLY A 20 8.53 24.37 36.13
N PHE A 21 9.41 23.37 35.95
CA PHE A 21 10.87 23.54 36.01
C PHE A 21 11.57 22.32 35.39
N VAL A 22 12.05 22.39 34.14
CA VAL A 22 13.38 22.89 33.73
C VAL A 22 14.49 21.90 34.08
N LEU A 23 14.94 21.16 33.07
CA LEU A 23 16.36 20.93 32.87
C LEU A 23 16.68 21.17 31.38
N SER A 24 17.34 22.29 31.16
CA SER A 24 17.95 22.79 29.93
C SER A 24 19.49 22.77 30.17
N PRO A 25 20.39 23.22 29.28
CA PRO A 25 20.47 23.20 27.82
C PRO A 25 21.89 22.76 27.35
N LYS A 26 22.16 22.87 26.03
CA LYS A 26 23.44 22.94 25.29
C LYS A 26 23.47 21.84 24.21
N PHE A 27 23.55 22.09 22.90
CA PHE A 27 24.19 23.18 22.17
C PHE A 27 23.70 23.15 20.68
N TYR A 28 23.21 24.32 20.20
CA TYR A 28 23.17 24.92 18.84
C TYR A 28 22.62 24.13 17.63
N GLY A 29 21.80 24.70 16.73
CA GLY A 29 21.50 26.11 16.49
C GLY A 29 20.17 26.36 15.75
N GLU A 30 19.58 27.49 16.13
CA GLU A 30 18.78 28.44 15.34
C GLU A 30 17.72 27.90 14.38
N ARG A 31 16.50 27.77 14.90
CA ARG A 31 15.31 28.18 14.14
C ARG A 31 15.18 29.69 14.24
N ALA A 32 15.77 30.40 13.29
CA ALA A 32 15.41 31.78 13.05
C ALA A 32 13.94 31.84 12.59
N SER A 33 13.14 32.59 13.35
CA SER A 33 11.92 33.30 12.97
C SER A 33 11.48 33.16 11.51
N ILE A 34 10.33 32.51 11.31
CA ILE A 34 9.49 32.75 10.14
C ILE A 34 8.85 34.12 10.35
N SER A 35 9.41 35.15 9.71
CA SER A 35 8.73 36.44 9.60
C SER A 35 7.40 36.24 8.86
N PRO A 36 6.36 37.04 9.18
CA PRO A 36 5.22 37.18 8.28
C PRO A 36 5.75 37.52 6.90
N ARG A 37 5.25 36.81 5.88
CA ARG A 37 5.61 37.04 4.48
C ARG A 37 5.11 38.42 4.09
N GLU A 38 5.91 39.42 4.44
CA GLU A 38 5.78 40.80 4.06
C GLU A 38 5.51 40.81 2.55
N SER A 39 4.43 41.47 2.18
CA SER A 39 4.02 41.71 0.81
C SER A 39 5.25 42.04 -0.02
N ARG A 40 5.66 41.12 -0.91
CA ARG A 40 6.62 41.47 -1.95
C ARG A 40 6.05 42.73 -2.60
N PRO A 41 6.81 43.85 -2.65
CA PRO A 41 6.34 45.01 -3.36
C PRO A 41 5.98 44.52 -4.76
N LEU A 42 4.84 45.00 -5.28
CA LEU A 42 4.50 44.85 -6.69
C LEU A 42 5.70 45.43 -7.44
N PHE A 43 6.63 44.57 -7.84
CA PHE A 43 7.80 44.95 -8.61
C PHE A 43 7.22 45.37 -9.94
N GLU A 44 7.12 46.68 -10.03
CA GLU A 44 6.70 47.49 -11.15
C GLU A 44 7.20 46.84 -12.44
N GLN A 45 6.24 46.56 -13.31
CA GLN A 45 6.53 46.31 -14.71
C GLN A 45 7.31 47.54 -15.18
N ASN A 46 8.65 47.48 -15.28
CA ASN A 46 9.46 48.17 -16.29
C ASN A 46 10.99 48.08 -16.15
N ASP A 47 11.59 47.46 -15.13
CA ASP A 47 13.08 47.47 -14.99
C ASP A 47 13.81 46.17 -15.40
N PHE A 48 13.18 45.28 -16.18
CA PHE A 48 13.86 44.07 -16.68
C PHE A 48 14.69 44.30 -17.96
N PHE A 49 14.65 45.49 -18.55
CA PHE A 49 15.21 45.77 -19.88
C PHE A 49 16.51 46.57 -19.86
N SER A 50 17.44 46.35 -18.93
CA SER A 50 18.78 47.00 -18.98
C SER A 50 19.86 46.26 -18.19
N LEU A 51 19.99 44.94 -18.37
CA LEU A 51 21.28 44.28 -18.16
C LEU A 51 21.86 43.97 -19.54
N PRO A 52 23.13 44.32 -19.84
CA PRO A 52 23.77 43.81 -21.03
C PRO A 52 23.79 42.29 -20.86
N VAL A 53 22.97 41.60 -21.66
CA VAL A 53 22.95 40.15 -21.73
C VAL A 53 24.34 39.74 -22.19
N SER A 54 25.23 39.43 -21.23
CA SER A 54 26.50 38.78 -21.55
C SER A 54 26.14 37.59 -22.43
N PRO A 55 26.73 37.47 -23.64
CA PRO A 55 26.40 36.40 -24.56
C PRO A 55 26.50 35.09 -23.79
N ARG A 56 25.37 34.38 -23.71
CA ARG A 56 25.22 33.08 -23.08
C ARG A 56 26.37 32.19 -23.56
N GLN A 57 27.45 32.10 -22.78
CA GLN A 57 28.57 31.23 -23.13
C GLN A 57 28.02 29.81 -23.08
N ARG A 58 27.68 29.27 -24.24
CA ARG A 58 27.39 27.85 -24.41
C ARG A 58 28.67 27.13 -24.02
N LEU A 59 28.72 26.63 -22.80
CA LEU A 59 29.76 25.74 -22.32
C LEU A 59 29.86 24.56 -23.31
N GLY A 60 30.80 24.63 -24.26
CA GLY A 60 30.98 23.63 -25.31
C GLY A 60 31.48 24.16 -26.66
N GLU A 61 31.40 25.46 -26.94
CA GLU A 61 32.00 26.07 -28.13
C GLU A 61 33.43 26.51 -27.79
N THR A 62 34.43 25.96 -28.48
CA THR A 62 35.78 26.52 -28.44
C THR A 62 35.73 27.92 -29.07
N ALA A 63 36.67 28.81 -28.74
CA ALA A 63 36.70 30.20 -29.23
C ALA A 63 36.64 30.35 -30.77
N LEU A 64 36.78 29.26 -31.52
CA LEU A 64 36.73 29.17 -32.99
C LEU A 64 35.41 28.62 -33.55
N GLY A 65 34.38 28.41 -32.71
CA GLY A 65 33.09 27.86 -33.16
C GLY A 65 33.15 26.38 -33.62
N ILE A 66 34.31 25.74 -33.47
CA ILE A 66 34.51 24.33 -33.79
C ILE A 66 33.98 23.51 -32.60
N LYS A 67 32.95 22.69 -32.83
CA LYS A 67 32.47 21.73 -31.82
C LYS A 67 33.63 20.83 -31.39
N ALA A 68 33.88 20.74 -30.09
CA ALA A 68 34.89 19.82 -29.55
C ALA A 68 34.63 18.39 -30.09
N PRO A 69 35.67 17.61 -30.43
CA PRO A 69 35.48 16.29 -31.05
C PRO A 69 34.71 15.35 -30.12
N ASP A 70 33.57 14.83 -30.59
CA ASP A 70 32.60 14.01 -29.85
C ASP A 70 33.13 12.66 -29.32
N GLY A 71 34.41 12.34 -29.58
CA GLY A 71 35.02 11.04 -29.32
C GLY A 71 35.02 10.60 -27.86
N LYS A 72 35.11 11.54 -26.90
CA LYS A 72 35.12 11.24 -25.46
C LYS A 72 33.78 10.64 -24.99
N HIS A 73 32.66 11.23 -25.41
CA HIS A 73 31.31 10.76 -25.07
C HIS A 73 30.98 9.39 -25.69
N LYS A 74 31.52 9.12 -26.89
CA LYS A 74 31.38 7.81 -27.54
C LYS A 74 32.15 6.72 -26.78
N ARG A 75 33.35 7.03 -26.28
CA ARG A 75 34.19 6.08 -25.51
C ARG A 75 33.60 5.76 -24.14
N THR A 76 33.12 6.76 -23.40
CA THR A 76 32.47 6.55 -22.09
C THR A 76 31.20 5.72 -22.21
N ARG A 77 30.34 6.02 -23.20
CA ARG A 77 29.14 5.23 -23.49
C ARG A 77 29.47 3.77 -23.84
N ARG A 78 30.49 3.53 -24.69
CA ARG A 78 30.95 2.17 -25.00
C ARG A 78 31.43 1.43 -23.74
N LYS A 79 32.11 2.10 -22.81
CA LYS A 79 32.51 1.50 -21.52
C LYS A 79 31.29 1.06 -20.69
N GLN A 80 30.27 1.92 -20.56
CA GLN A 80 29.03 1.61 -19.84
C GLN A 80 28.28 0.41 -20.45
N LEU A 81 28.32 0.28 -21.78
CA LEU A 81 27.62 -0.78 -22.51
C LEU A 81 28.35 -2.13 -22.52
N LYS A 82 29.60 -2.24 -22.06
CA LYS A 82 30.36 -3.50 -22.05
C LYS A 82 29.63 -4.64 -21.33
N GLY A 83 28.90 -4.31 -20.25
CA GLY A 83 28.11 -5.28 -19.48
C GLY A 83 26.83 -5.77 -20.18
N MET A 84 26.39 -5.10 -21.26
CA MET A 84 25.13 -5.39 -21.95
C MET A 84 25.27 -6.32 -23.15
N HIS A 85 26.40 -7.02 -23.28
CA HIS A 85 26.69 -7.94 -24.39
C HIS A 85 25.64 -9.05 -24.57
N ARG A 86 24.97 -9.48 -23.49
CA ARG A 86 23.90 -10.50 -23.54
C ARG A 86 22.55 -9.96 -24.02
N VAL A 87 22.40 -8.64 -24.12
CA VAL A 87 21.13 -8.01 -24.50
C VAL A 87 21.08 -7.83 -26.01
N ARG A 88 20.23 -8.63 -26.68
CA ARG A 88 20.08 -8.69 -28.14
C ARG A 88 19.87 -7.29 -28.75
N SER A 89 20.54 -7.03 -29.87
CA SER A 89 20.51 -5.82 -30.72
C SER A 89 20.99 -4.51 -30.06
N SER A 90 21.00 -4.42 -28.73
CA SER A 90 21.41 -3.21 -28.00
C SER A 90 22.90 -3.14 -27.68
N ALA A 91 23.62 -4.26 -27.74
CA ALA A 91 25.08 -4.27 -27.59
C ALA A 91 25.78 -3.55 -28.75
N ASN A 92 25.24 -3.69 -29.97
CA ASN A 92 25.83 -3.14 -31.20
C ASN A 92 25.37 -1.69 -31.47
N LEU A 93 24.16 -1.34 -31.04
CA LEU A 93 23.56 -0.03 -31.33
C LEU A 93 23.68 0.92 -30.14
N SER A 94 24.64 1.85 -30.20
CA SER A 94 24.99 2.79 -29.12
C SER A 94 23.82 3.60 -28.53
N ARG A 95 22.89 4.10 -29.37
CA ARG A 95 21.73 4.88 -28.92
C ARG A 95 20.74 4.01 -28.13
N THR A 96 20.32 2.89 -28.72
CA THR A 96 19.39 1.92 -28.12
C THR A 96 20.00 1.23 -26.90
N GLY A 97 21.31 0.97 -26.92
CA GLY A 97 22.06 0.49 -25.77
C GLY A 97 21.98 1.48 -24.61
N HIS A 98 22.26 2.76 -24.84
CA HIS A 98 22.25 3.75 -23.76
C HIS A 98 20.86 3.92 -23.12
N THR A 99 19.80 3.97 -23.92
CA THR A 99 18.43 4.05 -23.37
C THR A 99 18.08 2.83 -22.54
N ARG A 100 18.51 1.63 -22.94
CA ARG A 100 18.33 0.40 -22.16
C ARG A 100 19.19 0.38 -20.89
N TRP A 101 20.42 0.89 -20.94
CA TRP A 101 21.29 1.00 -19.76
C TRP A 101 20.62 1.84 -18.66
N LEU A 102 20.06 2.99 -19.03
CA LEU A 102 19.30 3.85 -18.10
C LEU A 102 18.10 3.11 -17.50
N LYS A 103 17.29 2.46 -18.34
CA LYS A 103 16.13 1.67 -17.90
C LYS A 103 16.54 0.50 -16.99
N ALA A 104 17.67 -0.16 -17.28
CA ALA A 104 18.18 -1.24 -16.46
C ALA A 104 18.65 -0.75 -15.08
N GLY A 105 19.26 0.43 -15.01
CA GLY A 105 19.62 1.08 -13.73
C GLY A 105 18.39 1.36 -12.87
N GLU A 106 17.33 1.90 -13.48
CA GLU A 106 16.06 2.13 -12.80
C GLU A 106 15.38 0.82 -12.36
N ALA A 107 15.29 -0.16 -13.25
CA ALA A 107 14.72 -1.47 -12.97
C ALA A 107 15.50 -2.22 -11.86
N SER A 108 16.83 -2.08 -11.79
CA SER A 108 17.64 -2.66 -10.71
C SER A 108 17.34 -2.01 -9.36
N ARG A 109 17.18 -0.68 -9.32
CA ARG A 109 16.78 0.05 -8.11
C ARG A 109 15.39 -0.39 -7.61
N ILE A 110 14.42 -0.48 -8.51
CA ILE A 110 13.05 -0.91 -8.19
C ILE A 110 13.04 -2.41 -7.81
N GLY A 111 13.74 -3.24 -8.58
CA GLY A 111 13.84 -4.69 -8.40
C GLY A 111 14.43 -5.08 -7.05
N ARG A 112 15.44 -4.34 -6.53
CA ARG A 112 15.96 -4.55 -5.17
C ARG A 112 14.87 -4.37 -4.09
N LYS A 113 13.99 -3.37 -4.25
CA LYS A 113 12.85 -3.15 -3.33
C LYS A 113 11.76 -4.20 -3.52
N ASN A 114 11.48 -4.60 -4.76
CA ASN A 114 10.48 -5.62 -5.08
C ASN A 114 10.86 -7.00 -4.58
N ARG A 115 12.14 -7.38 -4.63
CA ARG A 115 12.65 -8.67 -4.15
C ARG A 115 12.20 -8.99 -2.72
N ALA A 116 12.20 -8.00 -1.82
CA ALA A 116 11.70 -8.17 -0.46
C ALA A 116 10.19 -8.50 -0.40
N ARG A 117 9.39 -7.91 -1.31
CA ARG A 117 7.96 -8.20 -1.44
C ARG A 117 7.72 -9.58 -2.05
N ASP A 118 8.51 -9.95 -3.05
CA ASP A 118 8.38 -11.24 -3.74
C ASP A 118 8.72 -12.40 -2.80
N PHE A 119 9.77 -12.28 -1.99
CA PHE A 119 10.07 -13.26 -0.93
C PHE A 119 8.98 -13.31 0.14
N ARG A 120 8.43 -12.16 0.55
CA ARG A 120 7.32 -12.14 1.50
C ARG A 120 6.10 -12.86 0.94
N LYS A 121 5.75 -12.65 -0.33
CA LYS A 121 4.67 -13.37 -1.03
C LYS A 121 4.95 -14.88 -1.03
N LEU A 122 6.17 -15.29 -1.37
CA LEU A 122 6.56 -16.70 -1.37
C LEU A 122 6.38 -17.34 0.01
N TRP A 123 6.85 -16.70 1.09
CA TRP A 123 6.71 -17.24 2.44
C TRP A 123 5.25 -17.32 2.89
N ILE A 124 4.43 -16.33 2.57
CA ILE A 124 2.99 -16.38 2.84
C ILE A 124 2.34 -17.52 2.07
N SER A 125 2.67 -17.72 0.79
CA SER A 125 2.12 -18.83 -0.01
C SER A 125 2.49 -20.19 0.57
N ARG A 126 3.75 -20.37 0.99
CA ARG A 126 4.22 -21.61 1.64
C ARG A 126 3.48 -21.87 2.96
N LEU A 127 3.38 -20.86 3.83
CA LEU A 127 2.67 -20.97 5.11
C LEU A 127 1.18 -21.21 4.91
N ASN A 128 0.56 -20.59 3.90
CA ASN A 128 -0.85 -20.81 3.60
C ASN A 128 -1.12 -22.25 3.16
N ALA A 129 -0.22 -22.87 2.39
CA ALA A 129 -0.32 -24.28 2.05
C ALA A 129 -0.22 -25.17 3.30
N ALA A 130 0.76 -24.92 4.17
CA ALA A 130 0.96 -25.68 5.41
C ALA A 130 -0.23 -25.58 6.38
N VAL A 131 -0.69 -24.37 6.66
CA VAL A 131 -1.79 -24.11 7.60
C VAL A 131 -3.12 -24.66 7.09
N ARG A 132 -3.32 -24.71 5.76
CA ARG A 132 -4.50 -25.31 5.15
C ARG A 132 -4.59 -26.82 5.28
N GLN A 133 -3.45 -27.53 5.29
CA GLN A 133 -3.44 -28.97 5.58
C GLN A 133 -3.99 -29.28 6.98
N ARG A 134 -3.94 -28.31 7.90
CA ARG A 134 -4.47 -28.39 9.26
C ARG A 134 -5.83 -27.68 9.43
N GLY A 135 -6.50 -27.34 8.33
CA GLY A 135 -7.85 -26.76 8.36
C GLY A 135 -7.94 -25.29 8.80
N LEU A 136 -6.81 -24.59 8.94
CA LEU A 136 -6.76 -23.20 9.37
C LEU A 136 -6.48 -22.26 8.17
N SER A 137 -6.73 -20.97 8.35
CA SER A 137 -6.30 -19.93 7.40
C SER A 137 -5.08 -19.19 7.93
N TYR A 138 -4.21 -18.73 7.03
CA TYR A 138 -3.00 -17.96 7.40
C TYR A 138 -3.30 -16.77 8.32
N SER A 139 -4.39 -16.04 8.08
CA SER A 139 -4.78 -14.88 8.91
C SER A 139 -5.09 -15.29 10.35
N ARG A 140 -5.79 -16.41 10.56
CA ARG A 140 -6.08 -16.94 11.89
C ARG A 140 -4.82 -17.44 12.58
N TYR A 141 -3.95 -18.10 11.84
CA TYR A 141 -2.67 -18.54 12.35
C TYR A 141 -1.83 -17.38 12.91
N ILE A 142 -1.67 -16.30 12.14
CA ILE A 142 -0.92 -15.12 12.60
C ILE A 142 -1.62 -14.42 13.78
N ALA A 143 -2.95 -14.41 13.82
CA ALA A 143 -3.70 -13.87 14.95
C ALA A 143 -3.43 -14.68 16.24
N ARG A 144 -3.45 -16.01 16.16
CA ARG A 144 -3.11 -16.91 17.28
C ARG A 144 -1.67 -16.71 17.75
N MET A 145 -0.72 -16.65 16.82
CA MET A 145 0.69 -16.38 17.17
C MET A 145 0.88 -15.05 17.89
N LYS A 146 0.14 -14.01 17.48
CA LYS A 146 0.18 -12.72 18.16
C LYS A 146 -0.43 -12.79 19.56
N ALA A 147 -1.52 -13.54 19.72
CA ALA A 147 -2.15 -13.77 21.03
C ALA A 147 -1.23 -14.54 22.00
N GLN A 148 -0.45 -15.50 21.49
CA GLN A 148 0.57 -16.23 22.25
C GLN A 148 1.85 -15.39 22.51
N GLY A 149 1.96 -14.17 21.98
CA GLY A 149 3.15 -13.33 22.13
C GLY A 149 4.37 -13.75 21.28
N ILE A 150 4.19 -14.67 20.32
CA ILE A 150 5.29 -15.18 19.50
C ILE A 150 5.58 -14.22 18.33
N ALA A 151 6.60 -13.37 18.49
CA ALA A 151 6.99 -12.36 17.50
C ALA A 151 7.93 -12.90 16.39
N LEU A 152 7.54 -14.00 15.73
CA LEU A 152 8.37 -14.61 14.67
C LEU A 152 8.19 -13.95 13.29
N ASN A 153 9.29 -13.90 12.55
CA ASN A 153 9.30 -13.47 11.17
C ASN A 153 8.74 -14.55 10.23
N ARG A 154 8.19 -14.12 9.09
CA ARG A 154 7.56 -15.04 8.13
C ARG A 154 8.60 -15.91 7.40
N LYS A 155 9.83 -15.38 7.27
CA LYS A 155 10.99 -16.12 6.80
C LYS A 155 11.27 -17.32 7.71
N SER A 156 11.43 -17.07 9.01
CA SER A 156 11.76 -18.13 9.97
C SER A 156 10.62 -19.14 10.08
N LEU A 157 9.36 -18.69 10.10
CA LEU A 157 8.20 -19.59 10.08
C LEU A 157 8.18 -20.52 8.86
N ALA A 158 8.40 -19.99 7.66
CA ALA A 158 8.43 -20.80 6.45
C ALA A 158 9.61 -21.79 6.43
N MET A 159 10.73 -21.43 7.05
CA MET A 159 11.89 -22.32 7.20
C MET A 159 11.64 -23.39 8.26
N LEU A 160 11.04 -23.03 9.40
CA LEU A 160 10.67 -23.96 10.47
C LEU A 160 9.75 -25.06 9.94
N TYR A 161 8.72 -24.68 9.18
CA TYR A 161 7.84 -25.66 8.53
C TYR A 161 8.60 -26.65 7.62
N MET A 162 9.65 -26.21 6.93
CA MET A 162 10.42 -27.07 6.02
C MET A 162 11.42 -27.97 6.73
N LEU A 163 12.00 -27.50 7.83
CA LEU A 163 13.01 -28.23 8.60
C LEU A 163 12.36 -29.18 9.61
N GLU A 164 11.41 -28.66 10.39
CA GLU A 164 10.80 -29.33 11.54
C GLU A 164 9.27 -29.18 11.49
N PRO A 165 8.57 -30.03 10.74
CA PRO A 165 7.12 -29.94 10.61
C PRO A 165 6.40 -30.28 11.93
N VAL A 166 7.00 -31.09 12.80
CA VAL A 166 6.42 -31.46 14.11
C VAL A 166 6.35 -30.24 15.02
N ALA A 167 7.47 -29.53 15.20
CA ALA A 167 7.52 -28.31 16.01
C ALA A 167 6.56 -27.22 15.49
N PHE A 168 6.37 -27.11 14.17
CA PHE A 168 5.39 -26.18 13.58
C PHE A 168 3.95 -26.52 13.97
N VAL A 169 3.65 -27.81 14.13
CA VAL A 169 2.34 -28.30 14.53
C VAL A 169 2.08 -28.05 16.02
N ASP A 170 3.07 -28.23 16.87
CA ASP A 170 2.93 -27.96 18.32
C ASP A 170 2.62 -26.48 18.57
N MET A 171 3.29 -25.57 17.84
CA MET A 171 2.97 -24.13 17.89
C MET A 171 1.52 -23.79 17.48
N LEU A 172 0.84 -24.65 16.72
CA LEU A 172 -0.57 -24.48 16.37
C LEU A 172 -1.52 -24.88 17.51
N PHE A 173 -1.11 -25.82 18.36
CA PHE A 173 -1.94 -26.47 19.37
C PHE A 173 -1.66 -26.01 20.81
N ASP A 174 -0.46 -25.53 21.13
CA ASP A 174 -0.05 -25.06 22.47
C ASP A 174 -0.74 -23.74 22.92
N GLY A 175 -1.58 -23.14 22.08
CA GLY A 175 -2.46 -22.06 22.48
C GLY A 175 -3.62 -22.61 23.28
N GLY A 176 -3.43 -22.76 24.60
CA GLY A 176 -4.41 -23.20 25.58
C GLY A 176 -5.85 -22.78 25.24
N ALA A 177 -6.73 -23.77 25.30
CA ALA A 177 -8.12 -23.69 24.86
C ALA A 177 -8.91 -22.50 25.42
N SER A 178 -9.71 -21.86 24.56
CA SER A 178 -11.16 -21.68 24.80
C SER A 178 -11.80 -20.98 23.60
N THR A 179 -12.73 -21.68 22.94
CA THR A 179 -13.81 -21.12 22.12
C THR A 179 -13.40 -20.08 21.06
N ALA A 180 -12.78 -20.57 19.99
CA ALA A 180 -13.24 -20.11 18.70
C ALA A 180 -13.89 -21.33 18.08
N GLU A 181 -15.22 -21.32 17.91
CA GLU A 181 -15.77 -22.01 16.74
C GLU A 181 -14.79 -21.75 15.59
N PRO A 182 -14.47 -22.75 14.76
CA PRO A 182 -13.72 -22.48 13.55
C PRO A 182 -14.44 -21.30 12.93
N LEU A 183 -13.83 -20.09 12.96
CA LEU A 183 -14.46 -18.90 12.38
C LEU A 183 -15.02 -19.43 11.06
N PRO A 184 -16.29 -19.20 10.70
CA PRO A 184 -16.83 -19.79 9.50
C PRO A 184 -15.81 -19.55 8.38
N PRO A 185 -15.42 -20.60 7.61
CA PRO A 185 -14.45 -20.43 6.53
C PRO A 185 -14.85 -19.14 5.83
N PRO A 186 -13.95 -18.15 5.66
CA PRO A 186 -14.35 -16.82 5.25
C PRO A 186 -15.24 -17.01 4.05
N VAL A 187 -16.55 -16.80 4.24
CA VAL A 187 -17.53 -17.11 3.22
C VAL A 187 -17.08 -16.19 2.12
N LYS A 188 -16.49 -16.74 1.05
CA LYS A 188 -16.27 -15.96 -0.16
C LYS A 188 -17.62 -15.31 -0.37
N LYS A 189 -17.67 -13.96 -0.39
CA LYS A 189 -18.91 -13.17 -0.49
C LYS A 189 -19.93 -14.02 -1.21
N PRO A 190 -21.09 -14.30 -0.60
CA PRO A 190 -21.99 -15.36 -1.03
C PRO A 190 -21.94 -15.39 -2.55
N VAL A 191 -21.49 -16.52 -3.13
CA VAL A 191 -21.54 -16.71 -4.58
C VAL A 191 -22.89 -16.14 -4.94
N PRO A 192 -22.98 -15.07 -5.75
CA PRO A 192 -24.27 -14.57 -6.15
C PRO A 192 -24.99 -15.83 -6.58
N LEU A 193 -26.08 -16.20 -5.88
CA LEU A 193 -26.92 -17.29 -6.33
C LEU A 193 -27.11 -17.04 -7.82
N PRO A 194 -27.25 -18.06 -8.69
CA PRO A 194 -27.63 -17.80 -10.06
C PRO A 194 -28.92 -16.97 -10.03
N VAL A 195 -28.78 -15.64 -10.01
CA VAL A 195 -29.87 -14.69 -10.09
C VAL A 195 -30.11 -14.79 -11.56
N GLU A 196 -31.05 -15.66 -11.94
CA GLU A 196 -31.50 -15.73 -13.32
C GLU A 196 -31.74 -14.29 -13.74
N LYS A 197 -30.94 -13.84 -14.71
CA LYS A 197 -31.05 -12.48 -15.19
C LYS A 197 -32.40 -12.44 -15.90
N ILE A 198 -33.40 -11.85 -15.26
CA ILE A 198 -34.74 -11.79 -15.81
C ILE A 198 -34.68 -10.87 -17.03
N ASP A 199 -34.77 -11.44 -18.24
CA ASP A 199 -34.69 -10.68 -19.48
C ASP A 199 -35.86 -9.67 -19.56
N ARG A 200 -35.60 -8.48 -20.11
CA ARG A 200 -36.63 -7.42 -20.27
C ARG A 200 -37.90 -7.92 -20.97
N LYS A 201 -37.76 -8.91 -21.87
CA LYS A 201 -38.89 -9.56 -22.55
C LYS A 201 -39.78 -10.33 -21.57
N THR A 202 -39.19 -11.10 -20.66
CA THR A 202 -39.92 -11.86 -19.63
C THR A 202 -40.61 -10.95 -18.61
N LEU A 203 -39.98 -9.81 -18.25
CA LEU A 203 -40.62 -8.78 -17.41
C LEU A 203 -41.82 -8.14 -18.11
N LYS A 204 -41.68 -7.79 -19.39
CA LYS A 204 -42.75 -7.18 -20.18
C LYS A 204 -43.92 -8.15 -20.37
N ALA A 205 -43.64 -9.44 -20.60
CA ALA A 205 -44.65 -10.49 -20.69
C ALA A 205 -45.39 -10.70 -19.35
N ARG A 206 -44.68 -10.75 -18.22
CA ARG A 206 -45.29 -10.83 -16.88
C ARG A 206 -46.14 -9.59 -16.56
N ALA A 207 -45.70 -8.40 -16.95
CA ALA A 207 -46.45 -7.16 -16.74
C ALA A 207 -47.73 -7.10 -17.60
N LEU A 208 -47.68 -7.56 -18.84
CA LEU A 208 -48.86 -7.67 -19.71
C LEU A 208 -49.84 -8.71 -19.16
N ALA A 209 -49.37 -9.89 -18.76
CA ALA A 209 -50.21 -10.91 -18.13
C ALA A 209 -50.85 -10.42 -16.82
N ALA A 210 -50.12 -9.64 -16.01
CA ALA A 210 -50.67 -9.03 -14.79
C ALA A 210 -51.71 -7.93 -15.10
N ALA A 211 -51.51 -7.15 -16.16
CA ALA A 211 -52.48 -6.15 -16.60
C ALA A 211 -53.75 -6.80 -17.19
N GLU A 212 -53.62 -7.91 -17.90
CA GLU A 212 -54.74 -8.70 -18.40
C GLU A 212 -55.49 -9.37 -17.25
N ALA A 213 -54.80 -9.91 -16.25
CA ALA A 213 -55.43 -10.45 -15.04
C ALA A 213 -56.15 -9.36 -14.21
N ALA A 214 -55.59 -8.15 -14.12
CA ALA A 214 -56.24 -7.03 -13.46
C ALA A 214 -57.50 -6.55 -14.21
N LYS A 215 -57.46 -6.55 -15.56
CA LYS A 215 -58.64 -6.25 -16.38
C LYS A 215 -59.71 -7.34 -16.26
N ALA A 216 -59.31 -8.61 -16.18
CA ALA A 216 -60.22 -9.72 -15.94
C ALA A 216 -60.87 -9.62 -14.55
N ALA A 217 -60.10 -9.30 -13.51
CA ALA A 217 -60.64 -9.06 -12.16
C ALA A 217 -61.60 -7.86 -12.09
N ALA A 218 -61.29 -6.77 -12.80
CA ALA A 218 -62.20 -5.61 -12.90
C ALA A 218 -63.48 -5.95 -13.68
N ALA A 219 -63.38 -6.74 -14.76
CA ALA A 219 -64.55 -7.20 -15.51
C ALA A 219 -65.42 -8.17 -14.68
N GLU A 220 -64.81 -9.02 -13.85
CA GLU A 220 -65.54 -9.86 -12.89
C GLU A 220 -66.23 -9.02 -11.80
N GLU A 221 -65.61 -7.92 -11.36
CA GLU A 221 -66.20 -7.00 -10.38
C GLU A 221 -67.35 -6.17 -10.99
N GLU A 222 -67.19 -5.66 -12.21
CA GLU A 222 -68.25 -5.00 -12.98
C GLU A 222 -69.43 -5.94 -13.28
N ALA A 223 -69.15 -7.20 -13.64
CA ALA A 223 -70.18 -8.22 -13.86
C ALA A 223 -70.93 -8.58 -12.55
N ARG A 224 -70.25 -8.54 -11.39
CA ARG A 224 -70.91 -8.70 -10.08
C ARG A 224 -71.81 -7.53 -9.73
N ILE A 225 -71.41 -6.30 -10.06
CA ILE A 225 -72.19 -5.07 -9.79
C ILE A 225 -73.45 -5.00 -10.69
N LEU A 226 -73.40 -5.51 -11.92
CA LEU A 226 -74.58 -5.55 -12.81
C LEU A 226 -75.59 -6.65 -12.47
N ALA A 227 -75.18 -7.66 -11.71
CA ALA A 227 -76.02 -8.78 -11.29
C ALA A 227 -76.73 -8.57 -9.93
N SER A 228 -76.41 -7.47 -9.22
CA SER A 228 -77.05 -7.02 -7.98
C SER A 228 -78.07 -5.92 -8.24
#